data_AF-A0A9D1TVF8-F1
#
_entry.id   AF-A0A9D1TVF8-F1
#
_cell.length_a   1.000
_cell.length_b   1.000
_cell.length_c   1.000
_cell.angle_alpha   90.00
_cell.angle_beta   90.00
_cell.angle_gamma   90.00
#
_symmetry.space_group_name_H-M   'P 1'
#
loop_
_entity.id
_entity.type
_entity.pdbx_description
1 polymer ?
#
loop_
_entity_poly.entity_id
_entity_poly.type
_entity_poly.pdbx_seq_one_letter_code
_entity_poly.pdbx_strand_id
1 'polypeptide(L)' 'MREFEGVTPLFSYRKFWAHRFGTAPFLPTTRDEMDLLGWDSCDIIFVTGDAYIDHPSFGT' A
#
# COMPACT_ATOMS: atom_id res chain seq x y z
N MET A 1 9.69 7.57 -35.17
CA MET A 1 9.28 7.71 -33.76
C MET A 1 7.83 7.31 -33.72
N ARG A 2 7.49 6.14 -33.16
CA ARG A 2 6.08 5.74 -33.02
C ARG A 2 5.62 6.22 -31.66
N GLU A 3 4.71 7.18 -31.67
CA GLU A 3 4.04 7.70 -30.49
C GLU A 3 3.18 6.59 -29.88
N PHE A 4 3.15 6.55 -28.54
CA PHE A 4 2.41 5.57 -27.75
C PHE A 4 0.89 5.83 -27.80
N GLU A 5 0.30 5.83 -28.99
CA GLU A 5 -1.15 5.96 -29.15
C GLU A 5 -1.86 4.76 -28.51
N GLY A 6 -2.68 5.03 -27.48
CA GLY A 6 -3.44 4.03 -26.74
C GLY A 6 -2.83 3.56 -25.42
N VAL A 7 -1.68 4.09 -24.99
CA VAL A 7 -1.12 3.75 -23.67
C VAL A 7 -1.62 4.71 -22.60
N THR A 8 -2.41 4.19 -21.67
CA THR A 8 -2.79 4.91 -20.45
C THR A 8 -1.54 5.15 -19.58
N PRO A 9 -1.18 6.40 -19.27
CA PRO A 9 -0.02 6.68 -18.43
C PRO A 9 -0.16 6.01 -17.05
N LEU A 10 0.93 5.42 -16.54
CA LEU A 10 0.91 4.64 -15.29
C LEU A 10 0.29 5.39 -14.10
N PHE A 11 0.51 6.71 -14.02
CA PHE A 11 0.02 7.55 -12.92
C PHE A 11 -1.30 8.27 -13.22
N SER A 12 -1.97 7.93 -14.32
CA SER A 12 -3.25 8.55 -14.71
C SER A 12 -4.48 7.83 -14.15
N TYR A 13 -4.30 6.63 -13.59
CA TYR A 13 -5.39 5.88 -12.97
C TYR A 13 -5.93 6.62 -11.73
N ARG A 14 -7.25 6.50 -11.50
CA ARG A 14 -7.88 7.02 -10.30
C ARG A 14 -7.22 6.40 -9.08
N LYS A 15 -6.78 7.25 -8.16
CA LYS A 15 -6.17 6.83 -6.91
C LYS A 15 -7.16 6.03 -6.06
N PHE A 16 -6.65 5.01 -5.37
CA PHE A 16 -7.42 4.23 -4.39
C PHE A 16 -8.02 5.15 -3.31
N TRP A 17 -9.17 4.78 -2.76
CA TRP A 17 -9.93 5.64 -1.84
C TRP A 17 -9.12 6.02 -0.59
N ALA A 18 -8.26 5.10 -0.11
CA ALA A 18 -7.44 5.33 1.06
C ALA A 18 -6.24 6.26 0.82
N HIS A 19 -5.95 6.67 -0.42
CA HIS A 19 -4.90 7.66 -0.72
C HIS A 19 -5.12 9.01 -0.01
N ARG A 20 -6.35 9.30 0.44
CA ARG A 20 -6.62 10.51 1.24
C ARG A 20 -6.06 10.43 2.66
N PHE A 21 -5.71 9.25 3.14
CA PHE A 21 -5.06 9.04 4.43
C PHE A 21 -3.53 9.02 4.22
N GLY A 22 -2.80 9.44 5.24
CA GLY A 22 -1.33 9.37 5.24
C GLY A 22 -0.84 7.93 5.36
N THR A 23 0.47 7.74 5.21
CA THR A 23 1.12 6.48 5.51
C THR A 23 1.00 6.19 7.01
N ALA A 24 0.73 4.93 7.36
CA ALA A 24 0.73 4.51 8.75
C ALA A 24 2.17 4.55 9.29
N PRO A 25 2.40 5.00 10.54
CA PRO A 25 3.73 5.01 11.14
C PRO A 25 4.27 3.60 11.39
N PHE A 26 3.38 2.60 11.51
CA PHE A 26 3.70 1.19 11.61
C PHE A 26 2.58 0.36 10.94
N LEU A 27 2.92 -0.83 10.44
CA LEU A 27 1.94 -1.72 9.81
C LEU A 27 1.02 -2.35 10.87
N PRO A 28 -0.31 -2.40 10.66
CA PRO A 28 -1.20 -3.04 11.60
C PRO A 28 -0.91 -4.54 11.67
N THR A 29 -0.93 -5.07 12.89
CA THR A 29 -0.76 -6.50 13.19
C THR A 29 -2.08 -7.14 13.64
N THR A 30 -3.11 -6.31 13.90
CA THR A 30 -4.45 -6.74 14.31
C THR A 30 -5.55 -6.03 13.54
N ARG A 31 -6.79 -6.57 13.59
CA ARG A 31 -7.95 -5.94 12.97
C ARG A 31 -8.34 -4.62 13.64
N ASP A 32 -8.23 -4.54 14.97
CA ASP A 32 -8.56 -3.33 15.72
C ASP A 32 -7.62 -2.16 15.33
N GLU A 33 -6.33 -2.44 15.11
CA GLU A 33 -5.37 -1.47 14.59
C GLU A 33 -5.73 -1.00 13.17
N MET A 34 -6.22 -1.91 12.32
CA MET A 34 -6.74 -1.53 10.99
C MET A 34 -7.93 -0.57 11.11
N ASP A 35 -8.88 -0.88 11.99
CA ASP A 35 -10.07 -0.04 12.19
C ASP A 35 -9.68 1.36 12.73
N LEU A 36 -8.68 1.46 13.61
CA LEU A 36 -8.12 2.73 14.08
C LEU A 36 -7.45 3.54 12.97
N LEU A 37 -6.76 2.88 12.05
CA LEU A 37 -6.16 3.50 10.87
C LEU A 37 -7.19 3.80 9.76
N GLY A 38 -8.44 3.33 9.93
CA GLY A 38 -9.49 3.43 8.92
C GLY A 38 -9.25 2.53 7.71
N TRP A 39 -8.51 1.43 7.86
CA TRP A 39 -8.25 0.46 6.81
C TRP A 39 -9.36 -0.61 6.79
N ASP A 40 -10.05 -0.76 5.66
CA ASP A 40 -11.09 -1.78 5.50
C ASP A 40 -10.52 -3.17 5.18
N SER A 41 -9.34 -3.20 4.55
CA SER A 41 -8.68 -4.37 3.98
C SER A 41 -7.17 -4.16 3.86
N CYS A 42 -6.43 -5.26 3.76
CA CYS A 42 -5.01 -5.25 3.40
C CYS A 42 -4.86 -5.64 1.92
N ASP A 43 -4.14 -4.84 1.13
CA ASP A 43 -3.87 -5.17 -0.27
C ASP A 43 -2.89 -6.35 -0.41
N ILE A 44 -1.89 -6.42 0.47
CA ILE A 44 -0.85 -7.47 0.49
C ILE A 44 -0.54 -7.84 1.94
N ILE A 45 -0.52 -9.14 2.24
CA ILE A 45 -0.12 -9.67 3.56
C ILE A 45 1.11 -10.57 3.35
N PHE A 46 2.21 -10.26 4.04
CA PHE A 46 3.41 -11.10 4.06
C PHE A 46 3.36 -12.03 5.27
N VAL A 47 3.29 -13.34 5.03
CA VAL A 47 3.41 -14.37 6.08
C VAL A 47 4.74 -15.10 5.86
N THR A 48 5.65 -14.96 6.81
CA THR A 48 6.98 -15.60 6.78
C THR A 48 7.27 -16.25 8.14
N GLY A 49 7.96 -17.39 8.14
CA GLY A 49 8.36 -18.11 9.35
C GLY A 49 9.71 -17.67 9.93
N ASP A 50 10.39 -16.71 9.29
CA ASP A 50 11.79 -16.35 9.59
C ASP A 50 11.99 -14.88 10.01
N ALA A 51 11.20 -13.92 9.53
CA ALA A 51 11.73 -12.56 9.47
C ALA A 51 10.94 -11.51 10.26
N TYR A 52 11.70 -10.79 11.10
CA TYR A 52 11.45 -9.42 11.49
C TYR A 52 11.64 -8.53 10.24
N ILE A 53 10.66 -7.70 9.88
CA ILE A 53 10.78 -6.69 8.82
C ILE A 53 10.99 -5.35 9.49
N ASP A 54 12.24 -4.97 9.72
CA ASP A 54 12.65 -3.71 10.36
C ASP A 54 13.40 -2.76 9.43
N HIS A 55 13.68 -3.17 8.19
CA HIS A 55 14.41 -2.30 7.26
C HIS A 55 13.45 -1.28 6.60
N PRO A 56 13.71 0.04 6.73
CA PRO A 56 12.83 1.10 6.21
C PRO A 56 12.51 1.00 4.72
N SER A 57 13.37 0.32 3.96
CA SER A 57 13.18 0.07 2.52
C SER A 57 11.97 -0.80 2.16
N PHE A 58 11.39 -1.53 3.11
CA PHE A 58 10.25 -2.40 2.85
C PHE A 58 8.89 -1.76 3.13
N GLY A 59 8.84 -0.53 3.67
CA GLY A 59 7.58 0.10 4.05
C GLY A 59 7.67 1.63 4.17
N THR A 60 8.12 2.30 3.11
CA THR A 60 7.91 3.75 2.94
C THR A 60 6.77 3.99 1.95
#